data_AF-A0A1Q5FEW6-F1
#
_entry.id   AF-A0A1Q5FEW6-F1
#
_cell.length_a   1.000
_cell.length_b   1.000
_cell.length_c   1.000
_cell.angle_alpha   90.00
_cell.angle_beta   90.00
_cell.angle_gamma   90.00
#
_symmetry.space_group_name_H-M   'P 1'
#
loop_
_entity.id
_entity.type
_entity.pdbx_description
1 polymer ?
#
loop_
_entity_poly.entity_id
_entity_poly.type
_entity_poly.pdbx_seq_one_letter_code
_entity_poly.pdbx_strand_id
1 'polypeptide(L)'
;MLTDAQGLPLVTAASAANTHDSLALKPLVMAVPAVRSRRGPRRRRPSKLRADKGYDYPEIRHWLRNRSITPKIARRGIESSERLGRYRWKVERSISWLFNYRRLTIRYERKSRHFAAFLSLAATLICYKQLAKLTT
;
A
#
# COMPACT_ATOMS: atom_id res chain seq x y z
N MET A 1 1.71 -3.80 0.17
CA MET A 1 0.85 -3.06 -0.79
C MET A 1 0.69 -1.62 -0.31
N LEU A 2 0.66 -0.65 -1.22
CA LEU A 2 0.33 0.74 -0.93
C LEU A 2 -1.03 1.07 -1.57
N THR A 3 -1.91 1.71 -0.81
CA THR A 3 -3.23 2.14 -1.28
C THR A 3 -3.41 3.64 -1.14
N ASP A 4 -4.43 4.19 -1.81
CA ASP A 4 -4.91 5.53 -1.54
C ASP A 4 -5.71 5.61 -0.21
N ALA A 5 -6.33 6.76 0.04
CA ALA A 5 -7.11 7.00 1.26
C ALA A 5 -8.47 6.28 1.29
N GLN A 6 -8.92 5.71 0.17
CA GLN A 6 -10.14 4.94 0.00
C GLN A 6 -9.86 3.43 -0.06
N GLY A 7 -8.59 3.03 -0.13
CA GLY A 7 -8.16 1.64 -0.24
C GLY A 7 -7.93 1.18 -1.68
N LEU A 8 -7.99 2.05 -2.70
CA LEU A 8 -7.61 1.66 -4.05
C LEU A 8 -6.13 1.30 -4.10
N PRO A 9 -5.75 0.11 -4.58
CA PRO A 9 -4.35 -0.26 -4.74
C PRO A 9 -3.64 0.71 -5.71
N LEU A 10 -2.55 1.32 -5.23
CA LEU A 10 -1.67 2.18 -6.05
C LEU A 10 -0.43 1.42 -6.51
N VAL A 11 0.14 0.64 -5.59
CA VAL A 11 1.36 -0.14 -5.84
C VAL A 11 1.25 -1.48 -5.11
N THR A 12 1.50 -2.57 -5.83
CA THR A 12 1.62 -3.91 -5.27
C THR A 12 3.03 -4.44 -5.51
N ALA A 13 3.54 -5.21 -4.55
CA ALA A 13 4.85 -5.86 -4.63
C ALA A 13 4.81 -7.13 -3.79
N ALA A 14 5.58 -8.13 -4.20
CA ALA A 14 5.81 -9.35 -3.45
C ALA A 14 7.25 -9.35 -2.93
N SER A 15 7.42 -9.60 -1.63
CA SER A 15 8.71 -9.79 -0.97
C SER A 15 8.98 -11.27 -0.67
N ALA A 16 10.19 -11.60 -0.23
CA ALA A 16 10.44 -12.90 0.38
C ALA A 16 9.78 -12.95 1.77
N ALA A 17 9.42 -14.16 2.22
CA ALA A 17 8.71 -14.34 3.49
C ALA A 17 9.52 -13.84 4.71
N ASN A 18 10.85 -13.97 4.65
CA ASN A 18 11.75 -13.56 5.73
C ASN A 18 12.20 -12.09 5.60
N THR A 19 11.61 -11.32 4.68
CA THR A 19 11.93 -9.89 4.53
C THR A 19 11.05 -9.08 5.48
N HIS A 20 11.68 -8.28 6.34
CA HIS A 20 10.95 -7.38 7.20
C HIS A 20 10.18 -6.34 6.38
N ASP A 21 8.89 -6.16 6.68
CA ASP A 21 7.97 -5.28 5.96
C ASP A 21 8.47 -3.83 5.81
N SER A 22 9.24 -3.34 6.77
CA SER A 22 9.86 -2.01 6.72
C SER A 22 10.74 -1.81 5.48
N LEU A 23 11.39 -2.87 4.98
CA LEU A 23 12.23 -2.83 3.80
C LEU A 23 11.42 -2.65 2.52
N ALA A 24 10.16 -3.12 2.50
CA ALA A 24 9.27 -2.95 1.36
C ALA A 24 8.67 -1.53 1.27
N LEU A 25 8.67 -0.76 2.36
CA LEU A 25 8.07 0.60 2.39
C LEU A 25 8.74 1.55 1.41
N LYS A 26 10.08 1.64 1.42
CA LYS A 26 10.83 2.57 0.56
C LYS A 26 10.56 2.26 -0.93
N PRO A 27 10.72 1.01 -1.42
CA PRO A 27 10.37 0.64 -2.79
C PRO A 27 8.91 0.94 -3.16
N LEU A 28 7.95 0.62 -2.29
CA LEU A 28 6.53 0.84 -2.55
C LEU A 28 6.19 2.33 -2.74
N VAL A 29 6.75 3.20 -1.90
CA VAL A 29 6.53 4.66 -2.01
C VAL A 29 7.21 5.22 -3.27
N MET A 30 8.36 4.67 -3.66
CA MET A 30 9.07 5.09 -4.88
C MET A 30 8.38 4.68 -6.17
N ALA A 31 7.65 3.57 -6.14
CA ALA A 31 6.93 3.04 -7.29
C ALA A 31 5.55 3.69 -7.52
N VAL A 32 5.18 4.72 -6.74
CA VAL A 32 3.91 5.44 -6.93
C VAL A 32 3.88 6.06 -8.33
N PRO A 33 2.91 5.71 -9.18
CA PRO A 33 2.81 6.25 -10.53
C PRO A 33 2.48 7.74 -10.50
N ALA A 34 2.62 8.41 -11.64
CA ALA A 34 2.18 9.80 -11.78
C ALA A 34 0.65 9.88 -11.79
N VAL A 35 0.06 10.20 -10.64
CA VAL A 35 -1.39 10.36 -10.44
C VAL A 35 -1.83 11.78 -10.80
N ARG A 36 -2.93 11.93 -11.53
CA ARG A 36 -3.51 13.25 -11.85
C ARG A 36 -3.84 14.00 -10.55
N SER A 37 -3.39 15.24 -10.47
CA SER A 37 -3.77 16.14 -9.38
C SER A 37 -5.02 16.93 -9.77
N ARG A 38 -5.78 17.39 -8.77
CA ARG A 38 -6.94 18.27 -9.01
C ARG A 38 -6.53 19.59 -9.67
N ARG A 39 -5.35 20.10 -9.33
CA ARG A 39 -4.72 21.30 -9.88
C ARG A 39 -3.19 21.12 -9.91
N GLY A 40 -2.54 21.58 -10.98
CA GLY A 40 -1.09 21.56 -11.15
C GLY A 40 -0.52 20.27 -11.73
N PRO A 41 0.80 20.02 -11.59
CA PRO A 41 1.47 18.84 -12.12
C PRO A 41 0.96 17.53 -11.51
N ARG A 42 1.18 16.40 -12.21
CA ARG A 42 0.87 15.06 -11.68
C ARG A 42 1.68 14.78 -10.42
N ARG A 43 1.03 14.18 -9.41
CA ARG A 43 1.66 13.81 -8.14
C ARG A 43 2.27 12.42 -8.25
N ARG A 44 3.51 12.27 -7.79
CA ARG A 44 4.24 10.99 -7.71
C ARG A 44 4.54 10.54 -6.27
N ARG A 45 4.00 11.27 -5.28
CA ARG A 45 4.18 10.96 -3.86
C ARG A 45 2.98 11.44 -3.04
N PRO A 46 2.63 10.73 -1.95
CA PRO A 46 1.60 11.19 -1.03
C PRO A 46 2.11 12.36 -0.17
N SER A 47 1.19 13.22 0.31
CA SER A 47 1.54 14.25 1.30
C SER A 47 1.67 13.68 2.72
N LYS A 48 0.89 12.63 3.03
CA LYS A 48 0.86 11.94 4.31
C LYS A 48 0.88 10.43 4.04
N LEU A 49 1.73 9.70 4.73
CA LEU A 49 1.77 8.23 4.68
C LEU A 49 1.35 7.67 6.03
N ARG A 50 0.33 6.80 6.02
CA ARG A 50 -0.07 6.01 7.19
C ARG A 50 0.53 4.63 7.07
N ALA A 51 1.07 4.11 8.15
CA ALA A 51 1.56 2.75 8.25
C ALA A 51 1.35 2.22 9.68
N ASP A 52 1.42 0.91 9.84
CA ASP A 52 1.29 0.27 11.14
C ASP A 52 2.40 0.67 12.11
N LYS A 53 2.14 0.48 13.40
CA LYS A 53 3.09 0.73 14.50
C LYS A 53 4.41 -0.04 14.30
N GLY A 54 4.36 -1.19 13.63
CA GLY A 54 5.54 -1.98 13.26
C GLY A 54 6.51 -1.26 12.31
N TYR A 55 6.11 -0.17 11.66
CA TYR A 55 6.97 0.65 10.81
C TYR A 55 7.65 1.81 11.56
N ASP A 56 7.55 1.86 12.89
CA ASP A 56 8.13 2.92 13.71
C ASP A 56 9.66 2.80 13.82
N TYR A 57 10.35 3.13 12.74
CA TYR A 57 11.80 3.24 12.69
C TYR A 57 12.22 4.70 12.44
N PRO A 58 13.21 5.24 13.18
CA PRO A 58 13.72 6.59 12.96
C PRO A 58 14.16 6.83 11.50
N GLU A 59 14.80 5.82 10.91
CA GLU A 59 15.29 5.86 9.53
C GLU A 59 14.16 6.04 8.51
N ILE A 60 13.02 5.35 8.71
CA ILE A 60 11.84 5.48 7.84
C ILE A 60 11.22 6.87 8.00
N ARG A 61 11.08 7.35 9.24
CA ARG A 61 10.53 8.69 9.49
C ARG A 61 11.39 9.77 8.85
N HIS A 62 12.71 9.67 8.97
CA HIS A 62 13.65 10.61 8.37
C HIS A 62 13.57 10.55 6.83
N TRP A 63 13.62 9.35 6.24
CA TRP A 63 13.52 9.16 4.80
C TRP A 63 12.21 9.73 4.21
N LEU A 64 11.08 9.57 4.91
CA LEU A 64 9.80 10.13 4.50
C LEU A 64 9.80 11.67 4.58
N ARG A 65 10.31 12.25 5.67
CA ARG A 65 10.41 13.71 5.86
C ARG A 65 11.31 14.37 4.81
N ASN A 66 12.44 13.76 4.46
CA ASN A 66 13.33 14.24 3.40
C ASN A 66 12.63 14.30 2.04
N ARG A 67 11.59 13.49 1.87
CA ARG A 67 10.74 13.48 0.67
C ARG A 67 9.48 14.33 0.84
N SER A 68 9.41 15.19 1.84
CA SER A 68 8.24 16.01 2.16
C SER A 68 6.95 15.19 2.36
N ILE A 69 7.08 13.94 2.82
CA ILE A 69 5.98 13.05 3.15
C ILE A 69 5.84 13.05 4.66
N THR A 70 4.68 13.42 5.19
CA THR A 70 4.44 13.40 6.63
C THR A 70 4.18 11.95 7.09
N PRO A 71 5.04 11.35 7.92
CA PRO A 71 4.77 10.03 8.49
C PRO A 71 3.67 10.13 9.55
N LYS A 72 2.59 9.37 9.36
CA LYS A 72 1.51 9.14 10.33
C LYS A 72 1.60 7.69 10.82
N ILE A 73 2.68 7.42 11.54
CA ILE A 73 3.04 6.13 12.13
C ILE A 73 2.98 6.28 13.64
N ALA A 74 2.26 5.38 14.32
CA ALA A 74 2.18 5.40 15.77
C ALA A 74 3.51 4.96 16.40
N ARG A 75 3.93 5.59 17.50
CA ARG A 75 5.19 5.25 18.19
C ARG A 75 5.06 3.92 18.94
N ARG A 76 5.99 2.98 18.70
CA ARG A 76 6.06 1.68 19.38
C ARG A 76 6.22 1.90 20.88
N GLY A 77 5.47 1.17 21.71
CA GLY A 77 5.53 1.28 23.17
C GLY A 77 4.95 2.57 23.80
N ILE A 78 4.61 3.59 23.01
CA ILE A 78 4.18 4.90 23.56
C ILE A 78 2.71 5.19 23.24
N GLU A 79 2.31 5.10 21.97
CA GLU A 79 0.95 5.51 21.55
C GLU A 79 -0.02 4.32 21.54
N SER A 80 -1.28 4.52 21.92
CA SER A 80 -2.31 3.45 21.85
C SER A 80 -2.57 3.01 20.40
N SER A 81 -2.82 1.72 20.23
CA SER A 81 -3.15 1.11 18.94
C SER A 81 -4.63 1.30 18.55
N GLU A 82 -5.50 1.73 19.45
CA GLU A 82 -6.96 1.83 19.21
C GLU A 82 -7.31 2.72 18.00
N ARG A 83 -6.58 3.82 17.82
CA ARG A 83 -6.84 4.77 16.73
C ARG A 83 -6.34 4.28 15.36
N LEU A 84 -5.51 3.23 15.32
CA LEU A 84 -5.01 2.66 14.06
C LEU A 84 -6.14 2.00 13.26
N GLY A 85 -7.09 1.35 13.93
CA GLY A 85 -8.22 0.66 13.31
C GLY A 85 -9.05 1.54 12.37
N ARG A 86 -9.20 2.83 12.70
CA ARG A 86 -9.98 3.80 11.89
C ARG A 86 -9.55 3.91 10.43
N TYR A 87 -8.27 3.66 10.15
CA TYR A 87 -7.71 3.74 8.80
C TYR A 87 -7.22 2.39 8.27
N ARG A 88 -6.80 1.47 9.15
CA ARG A 88 -6.30 0.13 8.79
C ARG A 88 -7.32 -0.69 8.02
N TRP A 89 -8.60 -0.63 8.41
CA TRP A 89 -9.65 -1.43 7.79
C TRP A 89 -9.74 -1.24 6.26
N LYS A 90 -9.35 -0.07 5.74
CA LYS A 90 -9.35 0.21 4.30
C LYS A 90 -8.31 -0.60 3.56
N VAL A 91 -7.11 -0.72 4.13
CA VAL A 91 -6.02 -1.53 3.57
C VAL A 91 -6.35 -3.01 3.73
N GLU A 92 -6.81 -3.40 4.91
CA GLU A 92 -7.22 -4.79 5.21
C GLU A 92 -8.34 -5.25 4.27
N ARG A 93 -9.36 -4.41 4.01
CA ARG A 93 -10.40 -4.68 3.01
C ARG A 93 -9.82 -4.91 1.62
N SER A 94 -8.86 -4.08 1.19
CA SER A 94 -8.24 -4.23 -0.13
C SER A 94 -7.37 -5.48 -0.22
N ILE A 95 -6.72 -5.86 0.87
CA ILE A 95 -6.03 -7.15 1.01
C ILE A 95 -7.05 -8.30 0.89
N SER A 96 -8.21 -8.20 1.55
CA SER A 96 -9.27 -9.20 1.42
C SER A 96 -9.80 -9.32 -0.01
N TRP A 97 -9.96 -8.21 -0.74
CA TRP A 97 -10.34 -8.26 -2.16
C TRP A 97 -9.30 -8.97 -3.03
N LEU A 98 -8.00 -8.77 -2.75
CA LEU A 98 -6.92 -9.47 -3.45
C LEU A 98 -6.95 -10.96 -3.15
N PHE A 99 -7.08 -11.34 -1.87
CA PHE A 99 -7.11 -12.75 -1.47
C PHE A 99 -8.40 -13.48 -1.82
N ASN A 100 -9.46 -12.77 -2.20
CA ASN A 100 -10.69 -13.37 -2.73
C ASN A 100 -10.50 -13.90 -4.17
N TYR A 101 -9.45 -13.48 -4.89
CA TYR A 101 -9.05 -14.18 -6.09
C TYR A 101 -8.32 -15.46 -5.69
N ARG A 102 -8.97 -16.62 -5.86
CA ARG A 102 -8.47 -17.95 -5.44
C ARG A 102 -7.00 -18.21 -5.80
N ARG A 103 -6.55 -17.67 -6.93
CA ARG A 103 -5.16 -17.79 -7.40
C ARG A 103 -4.13 -17.13 -6.48
N LEU A 104 -4.52 -16.12 -5.71
CA LEU A 104 -3.66 -15.35 -4.81
C LEU A 104 -3.76 -15.81 -3.36
N THR A 105 -4.79 -16.58 -2.98
CA THR A 105 -4.98 -17.07 -1.61
C THR A 105 -3.83 -17.98 -1.17
N ILE A 106 -3.41 -18.89 -2.06
CA ILE A 106 -2.28 -19.78 -1.85
C ILE A 106 -1.30 -19.55 -3.01
N ARG A 107 -0.02 -19.38 -2.69
CA ARG A 107 1.02 -19.19 -3.71
C ARG A 107 1.44 -20.55 -4.27
N TYR A 108 0.99 -20.85 -5.48
CA TYR A 108 1.38 -22.06 -6.23
C TYR A 108 2.54 -21.80 -7.21
N GLU A 109 2.86 -20.54 -7.44
CA GLU A 109 3.78 -20.08 -8.46
C GLU A 109 5.23 -20.28 -8.01
N ARG A 110 5.95 -21.15 -8.74
CA ARG A 110 7.39 -21.38 -8.53
C ARG A 110 8.23 -20.12 -8.79
N LYS A 111 7.85 -19.31 -9.79
CA LYS A 111 8.55 -18.06 -10.15
C LYS A 111 7.84 -16.84 -9.56
N SER A 112 8.58 -15.99 -8.84
CA SER A 112 8.06 -14.76 -8.21
C SER A 112 7.39 -13.80 -9.21
N ARG A 113 7.95 -13.69 -10.42
CA ARG A 113 7.38 -12.86 -11.51
C ARG A 113 5.95 -13.24 -11.89
N HIS A 114 5.61 -14.54 -11.89
CA HIS A 114 4.25 -14.97 -12.24
C HIS A 114 3.27 -14.57 -11.14
N PHE A 115 3.66 -14.75 -9.87
CA PHE A 115 2.86 -14.31 -8.75
C PHE A 115 2.66 -12.78 -8.76
N ALA A 116 3.72 -12.02 -9.01
CA ALA A 116 3.65 -10.57 -9.14
C ALA A 116 2.74 -10.10 -10.30
N ALA A 117 2.74 -10.84 -11.42
CA ALA A 117 1.84 -10.57 -12.55
C ALA A 117 0.37 -10.79 -12.16
N PHE A 118 0.03 -11.90 -11.49
CA PHE A 118 -1.32 -12.13 -10.98
C PHE A 118 -1.75 -11.11 -9.94
N LEU A 119 -0.83 -10.71 -9.05
CA LEU A 119 -1.09 -9.67 -8.05
C LEU A 119 -1.40 -8.32 -8.72
N SER A 120 -0.66 -7.98 -9.78
CA SER A 120 -0.89 -6.77 -10.58
C SER A 120 -2.24 -6.83 -11.30
N LEU A 121 -2.55 -7.97 -11.94
CA LEU A 121 -3.83 -8.19 -12.61
C LEU A 121 -5.02 -8.04 -11.65
N ALA A 122 -4.94 -8.65 -10.46
CA ALA A 122 -5.98 -8.54 -9.44
C ALA A 122 -6.16 -7.09 -8.96
N ALA A 123 -5.06 -6.35 -8.74
CA ALA A 123 -5.12 -4.92 -8.40
C ALA A 123 -5.78 -4.09 -9.51
N THR A 124 -5.45 -4.35 -10.78
CA THR A 124 -6.09 -3.71 -11.94
C THR A 124 -7.58 -3.99 -11.99
N LEU A 125 -8.01 -5.24 -11.77
CA LEU A 125 -9.42 -5.61 -11.73
C LEU A 125 -10.17 -4.93 -10.58
N ILE A 126 -9.55 -4.78 -9.41
CA ILE A 126 -10.13 -4.03 -8.28
C ILE A 126 -10.34 -2.57 -8.69
N CYS A 127 -9.34 -1.93 -9.27
CA CYS A 127 -9.43 -0.55 -9.73
C CYS A 127 -10.51 -0.38 -10.81
N TYR A 128 -10.59 -1.30 -11.77
CA TYR A 128 -11.63 -1.29 -12.82
C TYR A 128 -13.03 -1.41 -12.23
N LYS A 129 -13.27 -2.36 -11.32
CA LYS A 129 -14.57 -2.53 -10.66
C LYS A 129 -14.99 -1.30 -9.87
N GLN A 130 -14.05 -0.59 -9.26
CA GLN A 130 -14.35 0.65 -8.53
C GLN A 130 -14.64 1.81 -9.50
N LEU A 131 -13.91 1.90 -10.61
CA LEU A 131 -14.20 2.88 -11.66
C LEU A 131 -15.60 2.68 -12.23
N ALA A 132 -15.96 1.43 -12.58
CA ALA A 132 -17.28 1.11 -13.14
C ALA A 132 -18.44 1.51 -12.20
N LYS A 133 -18.25 1.37 -10.89
CA LYS A 133 -19.23 1.80 -9.87
C LYS A 133 -19.37 3.32 -9.75
N LEU A 134 -18.37 4.10 -10.17
CA LEU A 134 -18.43 5.56 -10.14
C LEU A 134 -19.07 6.14 -11.40
N THR A 135 -19.06 5.38 -12.49
CA THR A 135 -19.60 5.80 -13.79
C THR A 135 -21.03 5.33 -14.03
N THR A 136 -21.53 4.40 -13.21
CA THR A 136 -22.92 3.88 -13.25
C THR A 136 -23.68 4.48 -12.09
#